data_AF-A0A653HEE8-F1
#
_entry.id   AF-A0A653HEE8-F1
#
_cell.length_a   1.000
_cell.length_b   1.000
_cell.length_c   1.000
_cell.angle_alpha   90.00
_cell.angle_beta   90.00
_cell.angle_gamma   90.00
#
_symmetry.space_group_name_H-M   'P 1'
#
loop_
_entity.id
_entity.type
_entity.pdbx_description
1 polymer ?
#
loop_
_entity_poly.entity_id
_entity_poly.type
_entity_poly.pdbx_seq_one_letter_code
_entity_poly.pdbx_strand_id
1 'polypeptide(L)'
;MAYFSDFSKKCDLEGCRIHDFLPFKCQYCELYFCEFHRKTQDHFCSKIEKEDKPKYILCDQCNLSIPYNDEEIKYHLTNKCTRKKIKKPKKFCNQKDCITALNDINTYFCKECKKNYCLYHRHSFSHKCKEQVQGYGFFKAGKAFFQQNNNFDQNNQKKEKKKKNNFCSIQ
;
A
#
# COMPACT_ATOMS: atom_id res chain seq x y z
N MET A 1 -35.09 -43.39 4.17
CA MET A 1 -34.53 -42.66 3.01
C MET A 1 -34.88 -41.19 3.16
N ALA A 2 -33.89 -40.33 3.32
CA ALA A 2 -34.13 -38.89 3.31
C ALA A 2 -34.14 -38.40 1.85
N TYR A 3 -35.25 -37.76 1.46
CA TYR A 3 -35.47 -37.18 0.14
C TYR A 3 -34.95 -35.73 0.19
N PHE A 4 -33.79 -35.46 -0.43
CA PHE A 4 -33.12 -34.15 -0.44
C PHE A 4 -33.25 -33.47 -1.81
N SER A 5 -34.47 -33.40 -2.34
CA SER A 5 -34.62 -33.24 -3.80
C SER A 5 -34.74 -31.80 -4.30
N ASP A 6 -34.83 -30.79 -3.42
CA ASP A 6 -35.34 -29.47 -3.85
C ASP A 6 -34.48 -28.26 -3.45
N PHE A 7 -33.31 -28.44 -2.86
CA PHE A 7 -32.50 -27.30 -2.37
C PHE A 7 -31.46 -26.76 -3.34
N SER A 8 -31.05 -27.55 -4.35
CA SER A 8 -30.06 -27.11 -5.34
C SER A 8 -30.72 -26.79 -6.68
N LYS A 9 -30.41 -25.62 -7.28
CA LYS A 9 -30.81 -25.34 -8.66
C LYS A 9 -29.66 -25.58 -9.62
N LYS A 10 -29.98 -26.06 -10.81
CA LYS A 10 -29.04 -26.21 -11.91
C LYS A 10 -28.69 -24.85 -12.49
N CYS A 11 -27.44 -24.69 -12.94
CA CYS A 11 -27.05 -23.55 -13.75
C CYS A 11 -27.72 -23.59 -15.13
N ASP A 12 -28.32 -22.48 -15.55
CA ASP A 12 -29.02 -22.34 -16.84
C ASP A 12 -28.08 -22.11 -18.04
N LEU A 13 -26.75 -22.04 -17.82
CA LEU A 13 -25.78 -21.91 -18.90
C LEU A 13 -25.63 -23.24 -19.68
N GLU A 14 -25.71 -23.18 -21.00
CA GLU A 14 -25.49 -24.33 -21.87
C GLU A 14 -24.10 -24.94 -21.66
N GLY A 15 -24.05 -26.26 -21.46
CA GLY A 15 -22.81 -26.98 -21.17
C GLY A 15 -22.43 -27.03 -19.68
N CYS A 16 -23.04 -26.22 -18.81
CA CYS A 16 -22.84 -26.33 -17.37
C CYS A 16 -23.76 -27.41 -16.75
N ARG A 17 -23.20 -28.28 -15.91
CA ARG A 17 -23.94 -29.36 -15.21
C ARG A 17 -23.91 -29.21 -13.68
N ILE A 18 -23.43 -28.07 -13.19
CA ILE A 18 -23.33 -27.78 -11.76
C ILE A 18 -24.72 -27.50 -11.20
N HIS A 19 -25.04 -28.16 -10.09
CA HIS A 19 -26.19 -27.86 -9.24
C HIS A 19 -25.67 -27.14 -8.01
N ASP A 20 -26.06 -25.87 -7.87
CA ASP A 20 -25.58 -25.02 -6.79
C ASP A 20 -26.68 -24.90 -5.73
N PHE A 21 -26.29 -25.01 -4.46
CA PHE A 21 -27.20 -24.80 -3.34
C PHE A 21 -27.50 -23.30 -3.13
N LEU A 22 -26.65 -22.41 -3.67
CA LEU A 22 -26.85 -20.97 -3.66
C LEU A 22 -27.00 -20.45 -5.09
N PRO A 23 -28.19 -20.59 -5.69
CA PRO A 23 -28.39 -20.18 -7.07
C PRO A 23 -28.49 -18.65 -7.20
N PHE A 24 -27.66 -18.07 -8.07
CA PHE A 24 -27.64 -16.65 -8.33
C PHE A 24 -28.61 -16.28 -9.45
N LYS A 25 -29.65 -15.49 -9.15
CA LYS A 25 -30.56 -14.95 -10.17
C LYS A 25 -29.91 -13.74 -10.85
N CYS A 26 -29.74 -13.80 -12.17
CA CYS A 26 -29.25 -12.67 -12.96
C CYS A 26 -30.32 -11.58 -13.06
N GLN A 27 -29.96 -10.31 -12.83
CA GLN A 27 -30.90 -9.19 -12.89
C GLN A 27 -31.40 -8.88 -14.32
N TYR A 28 -30.62 -9.29 -15.33
CA TYR A 28 -30.94 -9.02 -16.74
C TYR A 28 -31.79 -10.13 -17.35
N CYS A 29 -31.27 -11.36 -17.41
CA CYS A 29 -31.97 -12.50 -18.01
C CYS A 29 -32.91 -13.24 -17.07
N GLU A 30 -32.88 -12.95 -15.76
CA GLU A 30 -33.70 -13.59 -14.73
C GLU A 30 -33.50 -15.10 -14.54
N LEU A 31 -32.46 -15.65 -15.18
CA LEU A 31 -32.04 -17.05 -15.07
C LEU A 31 -31.13 -17.27 -13.85
N TYR A 32 -30.98 -18.54 -13.44
CA TYR A 32 -30.18 -18.97 -12.30
C TYR A 32 -28.83 -19.54 -12.74
N PHE A 33 -27.76 -19.07 -12.10
CA PHE A 33 -26.39 -19.50 -12.39
C PHE A 33 -25.67 -19.95 -11.11
N CYS A 34 -24.67 -20.82 -11.28
CA CYS A 34 -23.77 -21.21 -10.19
C CYS A 34 -22.74 -20.13 -9.89
N GLU A 35 -21.94 -20.31 -8.84
CA GLU A 35 -20.88 -19.37 -8.42
C GLU A 35 -19.95 -18.91 -9.57
N PHE A 36 -19.61 -19.83 -10.48
CA PHE A 36 -18.72 -19.58 -11.61
C PHE A 36 -19.37 -18.83 -12.76
N HIS A 37 -20.70 -18.86 -12.88
CA HIS A 37 -21.45 -18.23 -13.97
C HIS A 37 -22.33 -17.06 -13.50
N ARG A 38 -22.18 -16.64 -12.25
CA ARG A 38 -23.00 -15.58 -11.65
C ARG A 38 -22.85 -14.22 -12.33
N LYS A 39 -21.68 -13.93 -12.93
CA LYS A 39 -21.47 -12.64 -13.61
C LYS A 39 -22.05 -12.68 -15.00
N THR A 40 -22.49 -11.52 -15.45
CA THR A 40 -23.01 -11.26 -16.80
C THR A 40 -22.08 -11.72 -17.93
N GLN A 41 -20.77 -11.59 -17.73
CA GLN A 41 -19.74 -12.00 -18.69
C GLN A 41 -19.57 -13.52 -18.75
N ASP A 42 -19.74 -14.21 -17.61
CA ASP A 42 -19.44 -15.64 -17.50
C ASP A 42 -20.51 -16.51 -18.16
N HIS A 43 -21.76 -16.03 -18.24
CA HIS A 43 -22.86 -16.71 -18.94
C HIS A 43 -23.28 -16.04 -20.25
N PHE A 44 -22.50 -15.09 -20.77
CA PHE A 44 -22.78 -14.36 -22.01
C PHE A 44 -24.24 -13.84 -22.07
N CYS A 45 -24.66 -13.09 -21.05
CA CYS A 45 -26.07 -12.71 -20.92
C CYS A 45 -26.59 -11.95 -22.15
N SER A 46 -27.64 -12.47 -22.76
CA SER A 46 -28.25 -11.89 -23.97
C SER A 46 -28.90 -10.52 -23.75
N LYS A 47 -29.17 -10.12 -22.49
CA LYS A 47 -29.91 -8.89 -22.16
C LYS A 47 -29.03 -7.76 -21.59
N ILE A 48 -27.69 -7.88 -21.61
CA ILE A 48 -26.75 -6.84 -21.13
C ILE A 48 -26.78 -5.56 -21.99
N GLU A 49 -27.30 -5.63 -23.22
CA GLU A 49 -26.72 -4.89 -24.32
C GLU A 49 -26.69 -3.35 -24.25
N LYS A 50 -27.37 -2.62 -23.35
CA LYS A 50 -27.57 -1.18 -23.64
C LYS A 50 -27.24 -0.12 -22.58
N GLU A 51 -27.27 -0.38 -21.27
CA GLU A 51 -27.36 0.78 -20.34
C GLU A 51 -26.39 0.76 -19.13
N ASP A 52 -25.82 -0.38 -18.76
CA ASP A 52 -25.13 -0.49 -17.45
C ASP A 52 -23.61 -0.36 -17.46
N LYS A 53 -23.01 -0.01 -18.61
CA LYS A 53 -21.60 0.39 -18.62
C LYS A 53 -21.54 1.90 -18.39
N PRO A 54 -21.23 2.36 -17.17
CA PRO A 54 -21.04 3.79 -16.94
C PRO A 54 -19.96 4.28 -17.89
N LYS A 55 -20.36 5.19 -18.78
CA LYS A 55 -19.44 5.85 -19.70
C LYS A 55 -18.70 6.93 -18.90
N TYR A 56 -17.39 7.01 -19.08
CA TYR A 56 -16.56 8.02 -18.43
C TYR A 56 -15.70 8.74 -19.47
N ILE A 57 -15.39 10.01 -19.21
CA ILE A 57 -14.39 10.78 -19.95
C ILE A 57 -13.28 11.24 -19.03
N LEU A 58 -12.10 11.47 -19.61
CA LEU A 58 -10.98 12.11 -18.93
C LEU A 58 -11.03 13.61 -19.21
N CYS A 59 -10.95 14.43 -18.17
CA CYS A 59 -10.78 15.87 -18.34
C CYS A 59 -9.34 16.21 -18.77
N ASP A 60 -9.14 16.89 -19.90
CA ASP A 60 -7.81 17.26 -20.42
C ASP A 60 -6.98 18.16 -19.50
N GLN A 61 -7.63 18.85 -18.56
CA GLN A 61 -6.97 19.83 -17.69
C GLN A 61 -6.45 19.22 -16.39
N CYS A 62 -7.16 18.24 -15.83
CA CYS A 62 -6.80 17.62 -14.54
C CYS A 62 -6.64 16.10 -14.59
N ASN A 63 -6.92 15.46 -15.74
CA ASN A 63 -6.96 14.02 -15.95
C ASN A 63 -7.84 13.26 -14.96
N LEU A 64 -8.89 13.91 -14.45
CA LEU A 64 -9.88 13.27 -13.58
C LEU A 64 -10.91 12.53 -14.43
N SER A 65 -11.25 11.30 -14.05
CA SER A 65 -12.36 10.55 -14.68
C SER A 65 -13.69 11.11 -14.21
N ILE A 66 -14.53 11.53 -15.16
CA ILE A 66 -15.84 12.11 -14.92
C ILE A 66 -16.88 11.26 -15.65
N PRO A 67 -18.06 10.99 -15.05
CA PRO A 67 -19.15 10.33 -15.76
C PRO A 67 -19.52 11.10 -17.04
N TYR A 68 -19.94 10.37 -18.07
CA TYR A 68 -20.38 10.95 -19.33
C TYR A 68 -21.80 11.52 -19.17
N ASN A 69 -21.93 12.57 -18.38
CA ASN A 69 -23.13 13.35 -18.18
C ASN A 69 -22.77 14.83 -18.30
N ASP A 70 -23.42 15.53 -19.23
CA ASP A 70 -23.12 16.93 -19.54
C ASP A 70 -23.21 17.84 -18.30
N GLU A 71 -24.11 17.55 -17.37
CA GLU A 71 -24.27 18.31 -16.13
C GLU A 71 -23.06 18.17 -15.20
N GLU A 72 -22.59 16.93 -15.00
CA GLU A 72 -21.43 16.63 -14.17
C GLU A 72 -20.14 17.15 -14.79
N ILE A 73 -20.01 17.06 -16.11
CA ILE A 73 -18.90 17.61 -16.86
C ILE A 73 -18.86 19.13 -16.70
N LYS A 74 -19.98 19.82 -16.90
CA LYS A 74 -20.07 21.28 -16.70
C LYS A 74 -19.75 21.69 -15.26
N TYR A 75 -20.31 20.98 -14.29
CA TYR A 75 -20.05 21.23 -12.87
C TYR A 75 -18.57 21.04 -12.50
N HIS A 76 -17.93 20.01 -13.06
CA HIS A 76 -16.50 19.82 -12.91
C HIS A 76 -15.72 21.00 -13.49
N LEU A 77 -16.00 21.39 -14.74
CA LEU A 77 -15.28 22.46 -15.45
C LEU A 77 -15.39 23.83 -14.75
N THR A 78 -16.52 24.11 -14.10
CA THR A 78 -16.77 25.38 -13.39
C THR A 78 -16.19 25.39 -11.98
N ASN A 79 -16.40 24.34 -11.18
CA ASN A 79 -16.19 24.39 -9.73
C ASN A 79 -15.03 23.53 -9.22
N LYS A 80 -14.75 22.39 -9.84
CA LYS A 80 -13.87 21.34 -9.28
C LYS A 80 -12.66 20.99 -10.15
N CYS A 81 -12.53 21.60 -11.31
CA CYS A 81 -11.39 21.37 -12.19
C CYS A 81 -10.13 21.96 -11.57
N THR A 82 -9.23 21.09 -11.09
CA THR A 82 -7.92 21.46 -10.56
C THR A 82 -6.99 21.80 -11.72
N ARG A 83 -7.31 22.88 -12.47
CA ARG A 83 -6.64 23.39 -13.69
C ARG A 83 -5.12 23.58 -13.57
N LYS A 84 -4.59 23.52 -12.35
CA LYS A 84 -3.18 23.61 -12.07
C LYS A 84 -2.89 22.53 -11.03
N LYS A 85 -2.28 21.41 -11.45
CA LYS A 85 -1.46 20.64 -10.53
C LYS A 85 -0.38 21.60 -10.03
N ILE A 86 -0.63 22.26 -8.88
CA ILE A 86 0.41 23.02 -8.19
C ILE A 86 1.50 22.00 -7.93
N LYS A 87 2.60 22.08 -8.68
CA LYS A 87 3.78 21.24 -8.44
C LYS A 87 4.24 21.62 -7.03
N LYS A 88 3.90 20.79 -6.03
CA LYS A 88 4.38 21.00 -4.67
C LYS A 88 5.90 20.99 -4.74
N PRO A 89 6.61 21.95 -4.12
CA PRO A 89 8.05 21.96 -4.13
C PRO A 89 8.54 20.65 -3.50
N LYS A 90 9.46 19.96 -4.19
CA LYS A 90 10.09 18.75 -3.65
C LYS A 90 10.88 19.13 -2.41
N LYS A 91 10.66 18.42 -1.31
CA LYS A 91 11.46 18.54 -0.09
C LYS A 91 12.64 17.58 -0.20
N PHE A 92 13.79 17.94 0.35
CA PHE A 92 15.00 17.11 0.37
C PHE A 92 15.41 16.79 1.80
N CYS A 93 16.18 15.72 1.96
CA CYS A 93 16.74 15.33 3.24
C CYS A 93 17.56 16.46 3.88
N ASN A 94 17.41 16.69 5.17
CA ASN A 94 18.13 17.73 5.89
C ASN A 94 19.62 17.39 6.18
N GLN A 95 20.09 16.19 5.83
CA GLN A 95 21.47 15.76 6.07
C GLN A 95 22.44 16.36 5.05
N LYS A 96 23.61 16.81 5.52
CA LYS A 96 24.69 17.30 4.65
C LYS A 96 25.09 16.17 3.69
N ASP A 97 25.21 16.48 2.40
CA ASP A 97 25.56 15.57 1.31
C ASP A 97 24.46 14.58 0.86
N CYS A 98 23.23 14.66 1.41
CA CYS A 98 22.13 13.83 0.98
C CYS A 98 21.20 14.54 -0.02
N ILE A 99 21.17 14.03 -1.27
CA ILE A 99 20.37 14.60 -2.37
C ILE A 99 19.00 13.89 -2.48
N THR A 100 18.68 12.98 -1.56
CA THR A 100 17.43 12.21 -1.61
C THR A 100 16.20 13.11 -1.44
N ALA A 101 15.32 13.08 -2.44
CA ALA A 101 14.01 13.73 -2.37
C ALA A 101 13.08 12.98 -1.40
N LEU A 102 12.39 13.75 -0.57
CA LEU A 102 11.45 13.28 0.43
C LEU A 102 10.04 13.19 -0.18
N ASN A 103 9.49 11.99 -0.12
CA ASN A 103 8.12 11.66 -0.50
C ASN A 103 7.35 11.19 0.75
N ASP A 104 6.04 11.02 0.65
CA ASP A 104 5.19 10.61 1.79
C ASP A 104 5.65 9.30 2.45
N ILE A 105 6.28 8.40 1.70
CA ILE A 105 6.80 7.10 2.19
C ILE A 105 8.22 7.21 2.74
N ASN A 106 9.06 8.04 2.12
CA ASN A 106 10.49 8.11 2.42
C ASN A 106 10.82 9.23 3.43
N THR A 107 9.83 9.79 4.11
CA THR A 107 10.02 10.88 5.07
C THR A 107 10.00 10.35 6.49
N TYR A 108 11.08 10.57 7.22
CA TYR A 108 11.16 10.35 8.67
C TYR A 108 11.34 11.67 9.40
N PHE A 109 10.48 11.94 10.39
CA PHE A 109 10.59 13.11 11.25
C PHE A 109 11.35 12.75 12.54
N CYS A 110 12.51 13.35 12.75
CA CYS A 110 13.28 13.15 13.98
C CYS A 110 12.64 13.93 15.15
N LYS A 111 12.35 13.25 16.26
CA LYS A 111 11.73 13.86 17.46
C LYS A 111 12.69 14.79 18.22
N GLU A 112 13.99 14.50 18.17
CA GLU A 112 15.04 15.23 18.91
C GLU A 112 15.41 16.55 18.21
N CYS A 113 15.65 16.52 16.90
CA CYS A 113 16.07 17.72 16.14
C CYS A 113 14.96 18.34 15.26
N LYS A 114 13.76 17.76 15.25
CA LYS A 114 12.55 18.27 14.56
C LYS A 114 12.75 18.55 13.07
N LYS A 115 13.56 17.73 12.40
CA LYS A 115 13.89 17.81 10.96
C LYS A 115 13.47 16.54 10.22
N ASN A 116 13.33 16.67 8.90
CA ASN A 116 12.92 15.56 8.03
C ASN A 116 14.15 14.92 7.36
N TYR A 117 14.22 13.61 7.42
CA TYR A 117 15.30 12.83 6.83
C TYR A 117 14.75 11.70 5.96
N CYS A 118 15.56 11.21 5.03
CA CYS A 118 15.22 10.00 4.29
C CYS A 118 15.35 8.76 5.19
N LEU A 119 14.80 7.62 4.76
CA LEU A 119 14.85 6.39 5.55
C LEU A 119 16.29 5.93 5.88
N TYR A 120 17.26 6.20 5.01
CA TYR A 120 18.68 5.93 5.26
C TYR A 120 19.27 6.79 6.39
N HIS A 121 18.79 8.02 6.55
CA HIS A 121 19.25 8.97 7.58
C HIS A 121 18.30 9.06 8.78
N ARG A 122 17.41 8.08 8.97
CA ARG A 122 16.43 8.07 10.07
C ARG A 122 17.06 8.01 11.46
N HIS A 123 18.20 7.34 11.57
CA HIS A 123 18.86 7.10 12.86
C HIS A 123 19.70 8.31 13.29
N SER A 124 19.78 8.57 14.59
CA SER A 124 20.47 9.74 15.17
C SER A 124 21.94 9.82 14.77
N PHE A 125 22.62 8.69 14.62
CA PHE A 125 24.01 8.62 14.13
C PHE A 125 24.13 9.10 12.68
N SER A 126 23.20 8.67 11.82
CA SER A 126 23.24 8.94 10.38
C SER A 126 23.06 10.42 10.05
N HIS A 127 22.29 11.16 10.86
CA HIS A 127 22.09 12.61 10.65
C HIS A 127 22.81 13.51 11.66
N LYS A 128 23.73 12.94 12.47
CA LYS A 128 24.45 13.65 13.54
C LYS A 128 23.50 14.53 14.35
N CYS A 129 22.48 13.89 14.93
CA CYS A 129 21.41 14.57 15.66
C CYS A 129 22.01 15.50 16.72
N LYS A 130 21.77 16.80 16.57
CA LYS A 130 22.07 17.77 17.61
C LYS A 130 20.80 17.92 18.41
N GLU A 131 20.73 17.25 19.56
CA GLU A 131 19.68 17.49 20.54
C GLU A 131 19.66 19.00 20.82
N GLN A 132 18.59 19.68 20.42
CA GLN A 132 18.38 21.02 20.89
C GLN A 132 17.88 20.88 22.31
N VAL A 133 18.79 21.07 23.26
CA VAL A 133 18.49 21.21 24.69
C VAL A 133 17.62 22.46 24.84
N GLN A 134 16.31 22.32 24.63
CA GLN A 134 15.34 23.32 25.02
C GLN A 134 14.84 22.94 26.40
N GLY A 135 15.31 23.70 27.38
CA GLY A 135 15.07 23.47 28.80
C GLY A 135 13.58 23.34 29.12
N TYR A 136 13.25 22.25 29.77
CA TYR A 136 12.12 22.16 30.68
C TYR A 136 12.75 22.06 32.07
N GLY A 137 12.69 23.16 32.82
CA GLY A 137 13.10 23.15 34.21
C GLY A 137 12.15 22.24 34.98
N PHE A 138 12.65 21.09 35.44
CA PHE A 138 12.11 20.35 36.58
C PHE A 138 13.17 19.34 37.01
N PHE A 139 13.36 19.16 38.32
CA PHE A 139 14.40 18.31 38.96
C PHE A 139 15.80 18.92 39.11
N LYS A 140 15.90 19.92 40.02
CA LYS A 140 17.02 19.97 40.96
C LYS A 140 16.57 19.26 42.24
N ALA A 141 17.07 18.04 42.49
CA ALA A 141 17.43 17.50 43.81
C ALA A 141 17.71 15.99 43.71
N GLY A 142 18.80 15.54 44.32
CA GLY A 142 18.97 14.15 44.76
C GLY A 142 19.98 13.33 43.97
N LYS A 143 21.12 13.07 44.61
CA LYS A 143 22.14 12.10 44.19
C LYS A 143 21.55 10.69 43.98
N ALA A 144 22.14 9.96 43.02
CA ALA A 144 22.76 8.63 43.18
C ALA A 144 22.33 7.58 42.13
N PHE A 145 23.33 6.80 41.67
CA PHE A 145 23.26 5.58 40.85
C PHE A 145 22.75 5.77 39.40
N PHE A 146 23.46 5.39 38.34
CA PHE A 146 24.18 4.14 38.13
C PHE A 146 25.40 4.39 37.22
N GLN A 147 26.55 3.85 37.64
CA GLN A 147 27.77 3.80 36.85
C GLN A 147 27.73 2.52 36.01
N GLN A 148 28.53 2.50 34.94
CA GLN A 148 28.99 1.31 34.19
C GLN A 148 28.02 0.81 33.09
N ASN A 149 28.42 0.53 31.85
CA ASN A 149 29.75 0.31 31.28
C ASN A 149 29.77 0.65 29.78
N ASN A 150 30.82 1.37 29.37
CA ASN A 150 31.40 1.27 28.05
C ASN A 150 32.28 0.02 28.03
N ASN A 151 32.01 -0.91 27.13
CA ASN A 151 32.99 -1.81 26.51
C ASN A 151 32.24 -2.77 25.61
N PHE A 152 32.36 -2.62 24.30
CA PHE A 152 32.53 -3.76 23.39
C PHE A 152 32.92 -3.23 22.02
N ASP A 153 34.20 -2.88 21.88
CA ASP A 153 34.87 -2.96 20.59
C ASP A 153 36.26 -3.56 20.79
N GLN A 154 36.50 -4.62 20.02
CA GLN A 154 37.81 -5.13 19.61
C GLN A 154 38.67 -5.80 20.70
N ASN A 155 38.82 -7.13 20.62
CA ASN A 155 40.03 -7.69 19.99
C ASN A 155 40.12 -9.23 20.04
N ASN A 156 40.52 -9.76 18.89
CA ASN A 156 41.45 -10.88 18.67
C ASN A 156 41.08 -12.27 19.19
N GLN A 157 40.84 -13.20 18.27
CA GLN A 157 41.92 -14.02 17.67
C GLN A 157 42.85 -14.62 18.74
N LYS A 158 42.56 -15.86 19.16
CA LYS A 158 43.52 -17.00 19.11
C LYS A 158 42.94 -18.25 19.79
N LYS A 159 43.12 -19.38 19.09
CA LYS A 159 42.93 -20.79 19.48
C LYS A 159 41.46 -21.23 19.29
N GLU A 160 41.13 -22.08 18.31
CA GLU A 160 41.72 -23.40 18.09
C GLU A 160 41.98 -23.72 16.61
N LYS A 161 43.24 -23.98 16.28
CA LYS A 161 43.62 -24.86 15.17
C LYS A 161 43.30 -26.29 15.59
N LYS A 162 42.41 -27.00 14.89
CA LYS A 162 42.59 -28.38 14.38
C LYS A 162 41.27 -28.97 13.88
N LYS A 163 41.14 -29.00 12.55
CA LYS A 163 40.60 -30.07 11.67
C LYS A 163 40.45 -29.37 10.31
N LYS A 164 41.46 -29.38 9.41
CA LYS A 164 41.77 -30.47 8.46
C LYS A 164 40.47 -31.16 8.00
N ASN A 165 40.10 -31.26 6.74
CA ASN A 165 40.70 -31.01 5.44
C ASN A 165 39.55 -31.17 4.41
N ASN A 166 39.85 -30.93 3.14
CA ASN A 166 39.16 -31.41 1.92
C ASN A 166 38.24 -30.36 1.26
N PHE A 167 38.72 -29.72 0.19
CA PHE A 167 38.61 -30.11 -1.25
C PHE A 167 37.34 -29.46 -1.82
N CYS A 168 37.26 -28.95 -3.04
CA CYS A 168 38.19 -28.48 -4.05
C CYS A 168 37.27 -27.78 -5.06
N SER A 169 37.82 -26.82 -5.79
CA SER A 169 37.26 -26.16 -6.96
C SER A 169 36.57 -27.11 -7.94
N ILE A 170 35.40 -26.70 -8.42
CA ILE A 170 34.80 -27.22 -9.65
C ILE A 170 34.61 -26.01 -10.58
N GLN A 171 35.21 -26.17 -11.77
CA GLN A 171 34.92 -25.40 -12.97
C GLN A 171 33.46 -25.56 -13.39
#